data_AF-A0A1N7FMZ8-F1
#
_entry.id   AF-A0A1N7FMZ8-F1
#
_cell.length_a   1.000
_cell.length_b   1.000
_cell.length_c   1.000
_cell.angle_alpha   90.00
_cell.angle_beta   90.00
_cell.angle_gamma   90.00
#
_symmetry.space_group_name_H-M   'P 1'
#
loop_
_entity.id
_entity.type
_entity.pdbx_description
1 polymer ?
#
loop_
_entity_poly.entity_id
_entity_poly.type
_entity_poly.pdbx_seq_one_letter_code
_entity_poly.pdbx_strand_id
1 'polypeptide(L)'
;MEKAQQLKTAVNGNKLIESQIHAIAVDVILKQVASMWLEVQEGVVEQQKLVNALHGLSLVNGERRSAMLDEFYSKYAGSQTESLLRRLLG
;
A
#
# COMPACT_ATOMS: atom_id res chain seq x y z
N MET A 1 11.12 -9.52 -55.84
CA MET A 1 10.46 -8.56 -54.93
C MET A 1 9.40 -9.22 -54.05
N GLU A 2 8.57 -10.11 -54.57
CA GLU A 2 7.44 -10.72 -53.86
C GLU A 2 7.81 -11.48 -52.56
N LYS A 3 8.87 -12.31 -52.58
CA LYS A 3 9.37 -13.00 -51.37
C LYS A 3 9.80 -12.05 -50.25
N ALA A 4 10.42 -10.92 -50.59
CA ALA A 4 10.85 -9.91 -49.61
C ALA A 4 9.63 -9.21 -48.97
N GLN A 5 8.57 -8.98 -49.74
CA GLN A 5 7.33 -8.41 -49.24
C GLN A 5 6.61 -9.38 -48.30
N GLN A 6 6.56 -10.68 -48.64
CA GLN A 6 6.00 -11.72 -47.79
C GLN A 6 6.76 -11.85 -46.45
N LEU A 7 8.10 -11.84 -46.50
CA LEU A 7 8.95 -11.84 -45.31
C LEU A 7 8.69 -10.60 -44.44
N LYS A 8 8.59 -9.42 -45.04
CA LYS A 8 8.29 -8.17 -44.31
C LYS A 8 6.94 -8.24 -43.61
N THR A 9 5.91 -8.75 -44.28
CA THR A 9 4.58 -8.95 -43.68
C THR A 9 4.63 -9.93 -42.52
N ALA A 10 5.33 -11.06 -42.68
CA ALA A 10 5.48 -12.06 -41.62
C ALA A 10 6.22 -11.49 -40.39
N VAL A 11 7.32 -10.76 -40.60
CA VAL A 11 8.08 -10.12 -39.51
C VAL A 11 7.22 -9.10 -38.76
N ASN A 12 6.46 -8.27 -39.48
CA ASN A 12 5.58 -7.29 -38.85
C ASN A 12 4.44 -7.96 -38.05
N GLY A 13 3.88 -9.06 -38.57
CA GLY A 13 2.90 -9.88 -37.85
C GLY A 13 3.47 -10.46 -36.56
N ASN A 14 4.68 -11.02 -36.61
CA ASN A 14 5.35 -11.56 -35.42
C ASN A 14 5.61 -10.47 -34.37
N LYS A 15 6.10 -9.30 -34.79
CA LYS A 15 6.30 -8.16 -33.88
C LYS A 15 5.01 -7.70 -33.21
N LEU A 16 3.89 -7.72 -33.94
CA LEU A 16 2.58 -7.38 -33.39
C LEU A 16 2.15 -8.41 -32.33
N ILE A 17 2.30 -9.70 -32.61
CA ILE A 17 1.98 -10.77 -31.67
C ILE A 17 2.83 -10.66 -30.41
N GLU A 18 4.15 -10.47 -30.55
CA GLU A 18 5.07 -10.28 -29.42
C GLU A 18 4.65 -9.07 -28.58
N SER A 19 4.34 -7.93 -29.23
CA SER A 19 3.86 -6.74 -28.53
C SER A 19 2.56 -6.98 -27.77
N GLN A 20 1.61 -7.72 -28.34
CA GLN A 20 0.34 -8.07 -27.69
C GLN A 20 0.56 -8.99 -26.47
N ILE A 21 1.44 -9.98 -26.59
CA ILE A 21 1.81 -10.86 -25.47
C ILE A 21 2.41 -10.05 -24.33
N HIS A 22 3.33 -9.13 -24.64
CA HIS A 22 3.90 -8.24 -23.63
C HIS A 22 2.86 -7.33 -22.98
N ALA A 23 1.95 -6.75 -23.76
CA ALA A 23 0.88 -5.92 -23.24
C ALA A 23 -0.02 -6.69 -22.25
N ILE A 24 -0.40 -7.92 -22.60
CA ILE A 24 -1.20 -8.79 -21.72
C ILE A 24 -0.42 -9.10 -20.43
N ALA A 25 0.86 -9.45 -20.54
CA ALA A 25 1.69 -9.76 -19.38
C ALA A 25 1.78 -8.56 -18.41
N VAL A 26 1.97 -7.35 -18.95
CA VAL A 26 2.00 -6.11 -18.15
C VAL A 26 0.65 -5.84 -17.48
N ASP A 27 -0.45 -6.00 -18.21
CA ASP A 27 -1.80 -5.79 -17.65
C ASP A 27 -2.10 -6.76 -16.49
N VAL A 28 -1.69 -8.03 -16.62
CA VAL A 28 -1.82 -9.02 -15.54
C VAL A 28 -1.00 -8.62 -14.31
N ILE A 29 0.26 -8.23 -14.49
CA ILE A 29 1.12 -7.80 -13.38
C ILE A 29 0.54 -6.54 -12.71
N LEU A 30 0.08 -5.58 -13.51
CA LEU A 30 -0.51 -4.35 -12.99
C LEU A 30 -1.74 -4.65 -12.11
N LYS A 31 -2.62 -5.55 -12.56
CA LYS A 31 -3.79 -5.98 -11.79
C LYS A 31 -3.40 -6.67 -10.49
N GLN A 32 -2.38 -7.52 -10.51
CA GLN A 32 -1.87 -8.18 -9.31
C GLN A 32 -1.32 -7.16 -8.31
N VAL A 33 -0.45 -6.25 -8.76
CA VAL A 33 0.11 -5.20 -7.90
C VAL A 33 -0.98 -4.30 -7.33
N ALA A 34 -1.96 -3.90 -8.15
CA ALA A 34 -3.08 -3.08 -7.70
C ALA A 34 -3.93 -3.81 -6.63
N SER A 35 -4.21 -5.10 -6.83
CA SER A 35 -4.94 -5.92 -5.84
C SER A 35 -4.17 -6.02 -4.53
N MET A 36 -2.89 -6.36 -4.59
CA MET A 36 -2.02 -6.45 -3.41
C MET A 36 -1.93 -5.11 -2.67
N TRP A 37 -1.86 -3.99 -3.40
CA TRP A 37 -1.87 -2.67 -2.80
C TRP A 37 -3.18 -2.39 -2.05
N LEU A 38 -4.33 -2.69 -2.66
CA LEU A 38 -5.64 -2.49 -2.02
C LEU A 38 -5.79 -3.31 -0.73
N GLU A 39 -5.26 -4.53 -0.71
CA GLU A 39 -5.28 -5.40 0.49
C GLU A 39 -4.47 -4.83 1.66
N VAL A 40 -3.36 -4.13 1.39
CA VAL A 40 -2.48 -3.58 2.45
C VAL A 40 -2.73 -2.11 2.75
N GLN A 41 -3.38 -1.37 1.86
CA GLN A 41 -3.51 0.09 1.94
C GLN A 41 -4.19 0.54 3.24
N GLU A 42 -5.27 -0.13 3.65
CA GLU A 42 -5.97 0.22 4.89
C GLU A 42 -5.05 0.08 6.11
N GLY A 43 -4.29 -1.01 6.18
CA GLY A 43 -3.30 -1.23 7.25
C GLY A 43 -2.22 -0.16 7.28
N VAL A 44 -1.70 0.26 6.12
CA VAL A 44 -0.71 1.35 6.03
C VAL A 44 -1.30 2.68 6.51
N VAL A 45 -2.54 2.99 6.14
CA VAL A 45 -3.23 4.22 6.58
C VAL A 45 -3.43 4.22 8.10
N GLU A 46 -3.90 3.11 8.67
CA GLU A 46 -4.08 2.99 10.12
C GLU A 46 -2.75 3.08 10.88
N GLN A 47 -1.68 2.45 10.37
CA GLN A 47 -0.34 2.60 10.94
C GLN A 47 0.16 4.05 10.90
N GLN A 48 -0.07 4.77 9.80
CA GLN A 48 0.31 6.17 9.69
C GLN A 48 -0.47 7.05 10.68
N LYS A 49 -1.78 6.80 10.85
CA LYS A 49 -2.60 7.49 11.86
C LYS A 49 -2.07 7.25 13.27
N LEU A 50 -1.72 6.00 13.60
CA LEU A 50 -1.13 5.64 14.89
C LEU A 50 0.18 6.39 15.14
N VAL A 51 1.11 6.37 14.17
CA VAL A 51 2.40 7.07 14.28
C VAL A 51 2.21 8.58 14.44
N ASN A 52 1.29 9.18 13.69
CA ASN A 52 0.99 10.62 13.80
C ASN A 52 0.43 10.97 15.18
N ALA A 53 -0.44 10.14 15.74
CA ALA A 53 -0.99 10.35 17.08
C ALA A 53 0.10 10.20 18.16
N LEU A 54 0.98 9.20 18.05
CA LEU A 54 2.14 9.05 18.94
C LEU A 54 3.09 10.23 18.85
N HIS A 55 3.33 10.74 17.64
CA HIS A 55 4.13 11.94 17.44
C HIS A 55 3.46 13.16 18.10
N GLY A 56 2.15 13.36 17.91
CA GLY A 56 1.40 14.41 18.58
C GLY A 56 1.53 14.34 20.11
N LEU A 57 1.46 13.15 20.69
CA LEU A 57 1.68 12.92 22.13
C LEU A 57 3.10 13.27 22.58
N SER A 58 4.11 13.02 21.75
CA SER A 58 5.50 13.34 22.07
C SER A 58 5.77 14.85 22.18
N LEU A 59 4.93 15.67 21.54
CA LEU A 59 5.05 17.13 21.54
C LEU A 59 4.35 17.79 22.75
N VAL A 60 3.55 17.03 23.51
CA VAL A 60 2.74 17.54 24.62
C VAL A 60 3.32 17.07 25.96
N ASN A 61 3.41 17.99 26.93
CA ASN A 61 3.94 17.72 28.27
C ASN A 61 2.91 18.05 29.37
N GLY A 62 3.11 17.49 30.57
CA GLY A 62 2.29 17.77 31.76
C GLY A 62 0.88 17.15 31.71
N GLU A 63 -0.08 17.74 32.43
CA GLU A 63 -1.46 17.24 32.57
C GLU A 63 -2.17 17.05 31.22
N ARG A 64 -1.85 17.88 30.23
CA ARG A 64 -2.40 17.80 28.87
C ARG A 64 -1.99 16.52 28.15
N ARG A 65 -0.82 15.97 28.47
CA ARG A 65 -0.34 14.68 27.93
C ARG A 65 -1.14 13.52 28.52
N SER A 66 -1.44 13.56 29.82
CA SER A 66 -2.22 12.51 30.49
C SER A 66 -3.62 12.40 29.90
N ALA A 67 -4.34 13.52 29.77
CA ALA A 67 -5.67 13.54 29.18
C ALA A 67 -5.68 13.04 27.73
N MET A 68 -4.65 13.40 26.96
CA MET A 68 -4.52 12.98 25.56
C MET A 68 -4.12 11.49 25.44
N LEU A 69 -3.38 10.94 26.41
CA LEU A 69 -3.11 9.50 26.50
C LEU A 69 -4.38 8.71 26.83
N ASP A 70 -5.22 9.19 27.75
CA ASP A 70 -6.50 8.54 28.07
C ASP A 70 -7.46 8.53 26.87
N GLU A 71 -7.58 9.65 26.17
CA GLU A 71 -8.32 9.72 24.90
C GLU A 71 -7.72 8.75 23.87
N PHE A 72 -6.40 8.68 23.77
CA PHE A 72 -5.71 7.81 22.83
C PHE A 72 -5.92 6.32 23.15
N TYR A 73 -5.87 5.92 24.42
CA TYR A 73 -6.18 4.54 24.84
C TYR A 73 -7.63 4.17 24.53
N SER A 74 -8.57 5.10 24.73
CA SER A 74 -10.00 4.86 24.44
C SER A 74 -10.25 4.48 22.97
N LYS A 75 -9.44 4.99 22.03
CA LYS A 75 -9.55 4.64 20.59
C LYS A 75 -9.19 3.19 20.30
N TYR A 76 -8.48 2.54 21.21
CA TYR A 76 -8.04 1.15 21.10
C TYR A 76 -8.65 0.26 22.18
N ALA A 77 -9.70 0.72 22.89
CA ALA A 77 -10.27 0.05 24.05
C ALA A 77 -10.59 -1.44 23.77
N GLY A 78 -10.11 -2.32 24.64
CA GLY A 78 -10.32 -3.77 24.54
C GLY A 78 -9.45 -4.49 23.51
N SER A 79 -8.50 -3.78 22.88
CA SER A 79 -7.57 -4.37 21.90
C SER A 79 -6.19 -4.69 22.49
N GLN A 80 -5.43 -5.55 21.80
CA GLN A 80 -4.02 -5.77 22.11
C GLN A 80 -3.19 -4.48 21.97
N THR A 81 -3.59 -3.59 21.06
CA THR A 81 -2.96 -2.29 20.86
C THR A 81 -3.07 -1.42 22.09
N GLU A 82 -4.24 -1.36 22.75
CA GLU A 82 -4.37 -0.66 24.04
C GLU A 82 -3.41 -1.24 25.08
N SER A 83 -3.35 -2.56 25.21
CA SER A 83 -2.48 -3.22 26.19
C SER A 83 -1.00 -2.89 25.96
N LEU A 84 -0.57 -2.88 24.70
CA LEU A 84 0.79 -2.49 24.31
C LEU A 84 1.06 -0.99 24.58
N LEU A 85 0.12 -0.13 24.20
CA LEU A 85 0.24 1.32 24.39
C LEU A 85 0.34 1.68 25.88
N ARG A 86 -0.52 1.09 26.73
CA ARG A 86 -0.47 1.28 28.18
C ARG A 86 0.84 0.79 28.79
N ARG A 87 1.43 -0.29 28.26
CA ARG A 87 2.74 -0.79 28.72
C ARG A 87 3.91 0.12 28.33
N LEU A 88 3.83 0.78 27.17
CA LEU A 88 4.92 1.58 26.62
C LEU A 88 4.87 3.06 27.05
N LEU A 89 3.66 3.58 27.30
CA LEU A 89 3.41 5.00 27.51
C LEU A 89 2.73 5.32 28.86
N GLY A 90 2.27 4.29 29.58
CA GLY A 90 1.66 4.40 30.92
C GLY A 90 2.68 4.35 32.04
#